data_AF-A0A7W0KU68-F1
#
_entry.id   AF-A0A7W0KU68-F1
#
_cell.length_a   1.000
_cell.length_b   1.000
_cell.length_c   1.000
_cell.angle_alpha   90.00
_cell.angle_beta   90.00
_cell.angle_gamma   90.00
#
_symmetry.space_group_name_H-M   'P 1'
#
loop_
_entity.id
_entity.type
_entity.pdbx_description
1 polymer ?
#
loop_
_entity_poly.entity_id
_entity_poly.type
_entity_poly.pdbx_seq_one_letter_code
_entity_poly.pdbx_strand_id
1 'polypeptide(L)'
;PAPRKAAVQPPVPPPPPPDPPYVAAAKGRAKIPFWAMAALSIMPVWMFMYVRALTEPPDVIAGPLGVGAETYGSCSSCHGATGDGGVGRQFSDGEVLLTFPHIEDQLRYVYFGTVGYNLAGVEIYGNPERPGGAYAVGSFGGNMPAQGGDLTDDEILGVVCHERYTLGGADPASDEYITEFENWCTEDSPIFAALEEGVALADVHDEGLVDADGEPIAIIPIGDEPVAGSPPGPPAG
;
A
#
# COMPACT_ATOMS: atom_id res chain seq x y z
N PRO A 1 49.06 -51.38 87.73
CA PRO A 1 48.24 -51.01 86.55
C PRO A 1 47.23 -52.11 86.22
N ALA A 2 45.93 -51.85 86.43
CA ALA A 2 44.85 -52.77 86.07
C ALA A 2 44.58 -52.74 84.56
N PRO A 3 44.27 -53.87 83.88
CA PRO A 3 43.91 -53.86 82.48
C PRO A 3 42.49 -53.29 82.31
N ARG A 4 42.34 -52.31 81.41
CA ARG A 4 41.02 -51.82 80.96
C ARG A 4 40.28 -52.96 80.25
N LYS A 5 39.05 -53.26 80.68
CA LYS A 5 38.10 -54.07 79.91
C LYS A 5 37.74 -53.32 78.62
N ALA A 6 37.78 -54.03 77.50
CA ALA A 6 37.29 -53.52 76.23
C ALA A 6 35.76 -53.33 76.29
N ALA A 7 35.27 -52.21 75.77
CA ALA A 7 33.84 -51.97 75.60
C ALA A 7 33.30 -52.80 74.42
N VAL A 8 32.12 -53.39 74.60
CA VAL A 8 31.41 -54.16 73.57
C VAL A 8 30.86 -53.19 72.52
N GLN A 9 31.13 -53.45 71.23
CA GLN A 9 30.52 -52.70 70.13
C GLN A 9 29.02 -53.04 70.01
N PRO A 10 28.14 -52.06 69.77
CA PRO A 10 26.73 -52.33 69.52
C PRO A 10 26.55 -53.08 68.19
N PRO A 11 25.54 -53.97 68.09
CA PRO A 11 25.32 -54.77 66.89
C PRO A 11 24.94 -53.90 65.69
N VAL A 12 25.49 -54.26 64.52
CA VAL A 12 25.20 -53.62 63.23
C VAL A 12 23.73 -53.89 62.86
N PRO A 13 22.94 -52.86 62.50
CA PRO A 13 21.55 -53.05 62.08
C PRO A 13 21.47 -53.89 60.80
N PRO A 14 20.42 -54.73 60.64
CA PRO A 14 20.26 -55.57 59.47
C PRO A 14 20.07 -54.73 58.19
N PRO A 15 20.49 -55.26 57.02
CA PRO A 15 20.34 -54.55 55.75
C PRO A 15 18.85 -54.32 55.44
N PRO A 16 18.51 -53.18 54.80
CA PRO A 16 17.14 -52.85 54.47
C PRO A 16 16.54 -53.89 53.50
N PRO A 17 15.23 -54.17 53.58
CA PRO A 17 14.56 -55.11 52.71
C PRO A 17 14.68 -54.69 51.23
N PRO A 18 14.67 -55.64 50.28
CA PRO A 18 14.72 -55.33 48.86
C PRO A 18 13.54 -54.46 48.45
N ASP A 19 13.79 -53.53 47.53
CA ASP A 19 12.76 -52.64 47.02
C ASP A 19 11.57 -53.45 46.49
N PRO A 20 10.34 -53.12 46.90
CA PRO A 20 9.17 -53.80 46.37
C PRO A 20 9.03 -53.55 44.85
N PRO A 21 8.37 -54.45 44.10
CA PRO A 21 8.39 -54.43 42.62
C PRO A 21 7.98 -53.10 41.99
N TYR A 22 7.06 -52.35 42.62
CA TYR A 22 6.63 -51.04 42.15
C TYR A 22 7.73 -49.95 42.27
N VAL A 23 8.62 -50.07 43.26
CA VAL A 23 9.77 -49.17 43.45
C VAL A 23 10.88 -49.50 42.45
N ALA A 24 11.13 -50.80 42.20
CA ALA A 24 12.08 -51.22 41.18
C ALA A 24 11.65 -50.75 39.78
N ALA A 25 10.36 -50.87 39.46
CA ALA A 25 9.78 -50.35 38.21
C ALA A 25 9.89 -48.82 38.10
N ALA A 26 9.68 -48.10 39.21
CA ALA A 26 9.83 -46.64 39.24
C ALA A 26 11.29 -46.20 39.03
N LYS A 27 12.26 -46.91 39.64
CA LYS A 27 13.70 -46.62 39.52
C LYS A 27 14.26 -46.97 38.12
N GLY A 28 13.66 -47.92 37.42
CA GLY A 28 14.06 -48.33 36.07
C GLY A 28 13.54 -47.43 34.94
N ARG A 29 12.67 -46.45 35.23
CA ARG A 29 12.06 -45.60 34.20
C ARG A 29 13.09 -44.59 33.66
N ALA A 30 13.33 -44.62 32.35
CA ALA A 30 14.16 -43.62 31.68
C ALA A 30 13.56 -42.21 31.86
N LYS A 31 14.39 -41.26 32.30
CA LYS A 31 13.99 -39.86 32.49
C LYS A 31 14.25 -39.08 31.20
N ILE A 32 13.31 -38.23 30.82
CA ILE A 32 13.49 -37.29 29.72
C ILE A 32 14.60 -36.30 30.14
N PRO A 33 15.65 -36.11 29.32
CA PRO A 33 16.69 -35.15 29.64
C PRO A 33 16.14 -33.73 29.49
N PHE A 34 16.59 -32.82 30.35
CA PHE A 34 16.08 -31.45 30.39
C PHE A 34 16.20 -30.70 29.05
N TRP A 35 17.25 -30.96 28.27
CA TRP A 35 17.44 -30.34 26.95
C TRP A 35 16.33 -30.69 25.95
N ALA A 36 15.70 -31.86 26.06
CA ALA A 36 14.64 -32.28 25.15
C ALA A 36 13.37 -31.43 25.35
N MET A 37 13.08 -31.02 26.60
CA MET A 37 11.98 -30.10 26.89
C MET A 37 12.24 -28.71 26.30
N ALA A 38 13.49 -28.22 26.40
CA ALA A 38 13.89 -26.94 25.83
C ALA A 38 13.85 -26.93 24.29
N ALA A 39 14.29 -28.02 23.65
CA ALA A 39 14.22 -28.16 22.20
C ALA A 39 12.76 -28.22 21.71
N LEU A 40 11.92 -29.00 22.40
CA LEU A 40 10.50 -29.12 22.07
C LEU A 40 9.77 -27.78 22.23
N SER A 41 10.12 -26.97 23.23
CA SER A 41 9.50 -25.66 23.41
C SER A 41 9.91 -24.61 22.37
N ILE A 42 11.02 -24.81 21.66
CA ILE A 42 11.47 -23.92 20.57
C ILE A 42 10.79 -24.25 19.23
N MET A 43 10.34 -25.50 19.03
CA MET A 43 9.73 -25.95 17.77
C MET A 43 8.58 -25.08 17.26
N PRO A 44 7.62 -24.60 18.08
CA PRO A 44 6.53 -23.75 17.58
C PRO A 44 7.03 -22.41 17.02
N VAL A 45 8.05 -21.82 17.66
CA VAL A 45 8.64 -20.55 17.21
C VAL A 45 9.45 -20.75 15.94
N TRP A 46 10.27 -21.81 15.89
CA TRP A 46 11.00 -22.17 14.68
C TRP A 46 10.05 -22.46 13.51
N MET A 47 8.99 -23.23 13.74
CA MET A 47 7.98 -23.55 12.74
C MET A 47 7.29 -22.29 12.22
N PHE A 48 6.92 -21.36 13.11
CA PHE A 48 6.33 -20.08 12.71
C PHE A 48 7.31 -19.26 11.84
N MET A 49 8.58 -19.14 12.26
CA MET A 49 9.59 -18.43 11.49
C MET A 49 9.88 -19.12 10.15
N TYR A 50 9.93 -20.45 10.12
CA TYR A 50 10.12 -21.25 8.93
C TYR A 50 8.98 -21.07 7.93
N VAL A 51 7.73 -21.10 8.39
CA VAL A 51 6.56 -20.81 7.55
C VAL A 51 6.65 -19.39 7.02
N ARG A 52 6.93 -18.38 7.86
CA ARG A 52 7.08 -16.99 7.42
C ARG A 52 8.20 -16.81 6.38
N ALA A 53 9.31 -17.53 6.51
CA ALA A 53 10.44 -17.46 5.59
C ALA A 53 10.16 -18.16 4.24
N LEU A 54 9.25 -19.15 4.22
CA LEU A 54 8.82 -19.84 3.01
C LEU A 54 7.52 -19.28 2.41
N THR A 55 6.88 -18.33 3.08
CA THR A 55 5.73 -17.64 2.53
C THR A 55 6.27 -16.61 1.55
N GLU A 56 5.90 -16.72 0.27
CA GLU A 56 6.19 -15.66 -0.70
C GLU A 56 5.68 -14.33 -0.14
N PRO A 57 6.45 -13.23 -0.27
CA PRO A 57 5.92 -11.93 0.06
C PRO A 57 4.61 -11.74 -0.74
N PRO A 58 3.60 -11.06 -0.17
CA PRO A 58 2.40 -10.73 -0.94
C PRO A 58 2.82 -10.02 -2.22
N ASP A 59 2.18 -10.35 -3.34
CA ASP A 59 2.41 -9.67 -4.62
C ASP A 59 2.32 -8.16 -4.38
N VAL A 60 3.45 -7.47 -4.55
CA VAL A 60 3.44 -6.03 -4.66
C VAL A 60 2.74 -5.78 -5.99
N ILE A 61 1.61 -5.08 -5.96
CA ILE A 61 1.00 -4.61 -7.21
C ILE A 61 2.08 -3.74 -7.86
N ALA A 62 2.64 -4.18 -8.97
CA ALA A 62 3.70 -3.44 -9.65
C ALA A 62 3.08 -2.29 -10.47
N GLY A 63 3.91 -1.31 -10.80
CA GLY A 63 3.50 -0.15 -11.59
C GLY A 63 2.64 0.87 -10.82
N PRO A 64 1.95 1.76 -11.54
CA PRO A 64 1.33 2.96 -10.97
C PRO A 64 0.25 2.66 -9.93
N LEU A 65 -0.54 1.60 -10.08
CA LEU A 65 -1.57 1.24 -9.10
C LEU A 65 -0.97 0.85 -7.73
N GLY A 66 0.20 0.20 -7.73
CA GLY A 66 0.92 -0.12 -6.52
C GLY A 66 1.51 1.09 -5.83
N VAL A 67 2.27 1.89 -6.59
CA VAL A 67 2.84 3.16 -6.13
C VAL A 67 1.75 4.07 -5.57
N GLY A 68 0.60 4.13 -6.25
CA GLY A 68 -0.55 4.88 -5.81
C GLY A 68 -1.15 4.38 -4.50
N ALA A 69 -1.31 3.06 -4.34
CA ALA A 69 -1.83 2.48 -3.10
C ALA A 69 -0.91 2.77 -1.90
N GLU A 70 0.40 2.75 -2.09
CA GLU A 70 1.39 3.10 -1.06
C GLU A 70 1.35 4.60 -0.72
N THR A 71 1.23 5.45 -1.74
CA THR A 71 1.20 6.91 -1.61
C THR A 71 -0.11 7.40 -0.99
N TYR A 72 -1.24 6.74 -1.26
CA TYR A 72 -2.59 7.15 -0.83
C TYR A 72 -2.76 7.29 0.69
N GLY A 73 -1.85 6.72 1.50
CA GLY A 73 -1.85 6.85 2.94
C GLY A 73 -1.95 8.30 3.43
N SER A 74 -1.26 9.25 2.78
CA SER A 74 -1.32 10.69 3.11
C SER A 74 -2.67 11.31 2.74
N CYS A 75 -3.25 10.91 1.60
CA CYS A 75 -4.52 11.40 1.05
C CYS A 75 -5.74 10.93 1.87
N SER A 76 -5.67 9.69 2.38
CA SER A 76 -6.76 9.00 3.07
C SER A 76 -7.29 9.74 4.30
N SER A 77 -6.46 10.57 4.94
CA SER A 77 -6.84 11.36 6.12
C SER A 77 -7.92 12.40 5.83
N CYS A 78 -7.98 12.90 4.59
CA CYS A 78 -9.00 13.85 4.13
C CYS A 78 -10.07 13.16 3.27
N HIS A 79 -9.66 12.27 2.39
CA HIS A 79 -10.53 11.64 1.38
C HIS A 79 -11.14 10.30 1.81
N GLY A 80 -10.85 9.83 3.03
CA GLY A 80 -11.31 8.56 3.53
C GLY A 80 -10.46 7.39 3.03
N ALA A 81 -10.38 6.32 3.82
CA ALA A 81 -9.57 5.14 3.48
C ALA A 81 -10.08 4.43 2.21
N THR A 82 -11.36 4.60 1.89
CA THR A 82 -11.99 4.00 0.71
C THR A 82 -12.38 5.03 -0.34
N GLY A 83 -11.86 6.25 -0.24
CA GLY A 83 -12.25 7.35 -1.12
C GLY A 83 -13.68 7.83 -0.88
N ASP A 84 -14.26 7.53 0.29
CA ASP A 84 -15.61 7.92 0.72
C ASP A 84 -15.76 9.42 1.04
N GLY A 85 -14.66 10.15 1.07
CA GLY A 85 -14.60 11.57 1.37
C GLY A 85 -14.56 11.89 2.86
N GLY A 86 -14.72 13.17 3.20
CA GLY A 86 -14.74 13.64 4.58
C GLY A 86 -14.39 15.12 4.64
N VAL A 87 -13.12 15.41 4.92
CA VAL A 87 -12.55 16.78 4.82
C VAL A 87 -12.21 17.12 3.36
N GLY A 88 -11.88 16.11 2.57
CA GLY A 88 -11.78 16.15 1.12
C GLY A 88 -13.04 15.61 0.44
N ARG A 89 -13.13 15.83 -0.87
CA ARG A 89 -14.24 15.32 -1.69
C ARG A 89 -14.16 13.81 -1.83
N GLN A 90 -15.32 13.19 -2.01
CA GLN A 90 -15.44 11.77 -2.31
C GLN A 90 -14.85 11.46 -3.70
N PHE A 91 -14.21 10.30 -3.82
CA PHE A 91 -13.77 9.72 -5.09
C PHE A 91 -14.68 8.60 -5.55
N SER A 92 -15.14 7.77 -4.61
CA SER A 92 -15.92 6.57 -4.88
C SER A 92 -17.26 6.85 -5.56
N ASP A 93 -17.92 5.79 -6.02
CA ASP A 93 -19.20 5.86 -6.73
C ASP A 93 -19.16 6.71 -8.01
N GLY A 94 -17.99 6.83 -8.64
CA GLY A 94 -17.78 7.60 -9.86
C GLY A 94 -17.66 9.11 -9.65
N GLU A 95 -17.68 9.62 -8.41
CA GLU A 95 -17.64 11.07 -8.14
C GLU A 95 -16.35 11.72 -8.65
N VAL A 96 -15.22 11.01 -8.60
CA VAL A 96 -13.94 11.47 -9.19
C VAL A 96 -14.03 11.57 -10.70
N LEU A 97 -14.67 10.61 -11.38
CA LEU A 97 -14.80 10.55 -12.84
C LEU A 97 -15.76 11.62 -13.37
N LEU A 98 -16.83 11.91 -12.62
CA LEU A 98 -17.72 13.04 -12.93
C LEU A 98 -16.99 14.38 -12.83
N THR A 99 -16.08 14.49 -11.87
CA THR A 99 -15.30 15.70 -11.63
C THR A 99 -14.16 15.84 -12.63
N PHE A 100 -13.50 14.74 -12.97
CA PHE A 100 -12.36 14.67 -13.87
C PHE A 100 -12.59 13.61 -14.94
N PRO A 101 -13.28 13.95 -16.03
CA PRO A 101 -13.43 13.08 -17.18
C PRO A 101 -12.07 12.70 -17.78
N HIS A 102 -11.11 13.61 -17.68
CA HIS A 102 -9.73 13.45 -18.13
C HIS A 102 -8.79 13.31 -16.96
N ILE A 103 -7.92 12.29 -17.01
CA ILE A 103 -6.90 12.05 -15.98
C ILE A 103 -5.96 13.26 -15.82
N GLU A 104 -5.66 13.96 -16.91
CA GLU A 104 -4.77 15.13 -16.94
C GLU A 104 -5.28 16.29 -16.08
N ASP A 105 -6.60 16.49 -16.03
CA ASP A 105 -7.19 17.51 -15.17
C ASP A 105 -7.09 17.15 -13.69
N GLN A 106 -7.21 15.85 -13.36
CA GLN A 106 -6.99 15.36 -12.01
C GLN A 106 -5.52 15.51 -11.60
N LEU A 107 -4.60 15.08 -12.46
CA LEU A 107 -3.16 15.21 -12.26
C LEU A 107 -2.78 16.67 -11.99
N ARG A 108 -3.27 17.60 -12.82
CA ARG A 108 -3.01 19.03 -12.65
C ARG A 108 -3.58 19.58 -11.33
N TYR A 109 -4.81 19.20 -10.97
CA TYR A 109 -5.39 19.65 -9.71
C TYR A 109 -4.65 19.09 -8.49
N VAL A 110 -4.22 17.82 -8.54
CA VAL A 110 -3.43 17.20 -7.48
C VAL A 110 -2.05 17.87 -7.37
N TYR A 111 -1.42 18.18 -8.51
CA TYR A 111 -0.12 18.84 -8.55
C TYR A 111 -0.16 20.24 -7.91
N PHE A 112 -1.06 21.11 -8.35
CA PHE A 112 -1.09 22.52 -7.93
C PHE A 112 -1.96 22.81 -6.69
N GLY A 113 -2.92 21.95 -6.41
CA GLY A 113 -3.88 22.09 -5.33
C GLY A 113 -4.75 23.36 -5.40
N THR A 114 -5.56 23.55 -4.37
CA THR A 114 -6.52 24.66 -4.29
C THR A 114 -5.83 26.03 -4.29
N VAL A 115 -4.69 26.17 -3.64
CA VAL A 115 -3.98 27.46 -3.54
C VAL A 115 -3.37 27.86 -4.89
N GLY A 116 -2.74 26.92 -5.60
CA GLY A 116 -2.17 27.18 -6.93
C GLY A 116 -3.24 27.66 -7.91
N TYR A 117 -4.38 26.96 -7.97
CA TYR A 117 -5.51 27.34 -8.81
C TYR A 117 -6.09 28.73 -8.46
N ASN A 118 -6.22 29.06 -7.17
CA ASN A 118 -6.68 30.38 -6.75
C ASN A 118 -5.71 31.50 -7.15
N LEU A 119 -4.40 31.27 -7.06
CA LEU A 119 -3.39 32.25 -7.47
C LEU A 119 -3.37 32.48 -8.98
N ALA A 120 -3.62 31.42 -9.76
CA ALA A 120 -3.77 31.49 -11.21
C ALA A 120 -5.11 32.11 -11.66
N GLY A 121 -6.05 32.34 -10.74
CA GLY A 121 -7.37 32.90 -11.05
C GLY A 121 -8.26 31.93 -11.84
N VAL A 122 -8.00 30.62 -11.75
CA VAL A 122 -8.83 29.59 -12.38
C VAL A 122 -10.00 29.25 -11.47
N GLU A 123 -11.21 29.30 -12.01
CA GLU A 123 -12.42 29.07 -11.22
C GLU A 123 -12.85 27.60 -11.15
N ILE A 124 -12.68 26.83 -12.23
CA ILE A 124 -13.15 25.44 -12.34
C ILE A 124 -11.95 24.56 -12.70
N TYR A 125 -11.67 23.55 -11.88
CA TYR A 125 -10.47 22.72 -12.00
C TYR A 125 -10.68 21.38 -12.72
N GLY A 126 -11.93 21.01 -12.96
CA GLY A 126 -12.31 19.77 -13.67
C GLY A 126 -13.46 20.06 -14.63
N ASN A 127 -14.41 19.15 -14.71
CA ASN A 127 -15.50 19.23 -15.68
C ASN A 127 -16.41 20.46 -15.49
N PRO A 128 -16.44 21.42 -16.44
CA PRO A 128 -17.37 22.55 -16.41
C PRO A 128 -18.83 22.14 -16.63
N GLU A 129 -19.05 20.96 -17.21
CA GLU A 129 -20.36 20.37 -17.51
C GLU A 129 -20.75 19.25 -16.53
N ARG A 130 -20.07 19.18 -15.37
CA ARG A 130 -20.28 18.14 -14.36
C ARG A 130 -21.77 17.99 -14.01
N PRO A 131 -22.33 16.76 -14.05
CA PRO A 131 -23.66 16.50 -13.50
C PRO A 131 -23.75 16.93 -12.03
N GLY A 132 -24.78 17.72 -11.70
CA GLY A 132 -24.91 18.33 -10.37
C GLY A 132 -24.16 19.67 -10.20
N GLY A 133 -23.49 20.15 -11.24
CA GLY A 133 -22.79 21.44 -11.29
C GLY A 133 -21.28 21.29 -11.17
N ALA A 134 -20.55 22.12 -11.91
CA ALA A 134 -19.10 22.20 -11.85
C ALA A 134 -18.62 22.59 -10.44
N TYR A 135 -17.50 22.02 -10.03
CA TYR A 135 -16.87 22.39 -8.78
C TYR A 135 -15.95 23.59 -8.97
N ALA A 136 -16.31 24.69 -8.30
CA ALA A 136 -15.44 25.84 -8.20
C ALA A 136 -14.27 25.57 -7.24
N VAL A 137 -13.12 26.17 -7.50
CA VAL A 137 -11.93 26.08 -6.65
C VAL A 137 -12.26 26.59 -5.24
N GLY A 138 -11.91 25.81 -4.21
CA GLY A 138 -12.19 26.13 -2.81
C GLY A 138 -13.66 25.97 -2.36
N SER A 139 -14.57 25.54 -3.24
CA SER A 139 -16.00 25.44 -2.92
C SER A 139 -16.37 24.38 -1.88
N PHE A 140 -15.47 23.43 -1.57
CA PHE A 140 -15.74 22.38 -0.57
C PHE A 140 -15.55 22.86 0.88
N GLY A 141 -14.88 24.00 1.09
CA GLY A 141 -14.50 24.50 2.42
C GLY A 141 -13.21 23.89 2.97
N GLY A 142 -12.81 22.70 2.52
CA GLY A 142 -11.45 22.16 2.65
C GLY A 142 -10.56 22.58 1.48
N ASN A 143 -9.31 22.93 1.76
CA ASN A 143 -8.31 23.21 0.73
C ASN A 143 -7.53 21.93 0.45
N MET A 144 -7.51 21.50 -0.81
CA MET A 144 -6.65 20.42 -1.27
C MET A 144 -5.21 20.98 -1.39
N PRO A 145 -4.22 20.43 -0.65
CA PRO A 145 -2.85 20.90 -0.70
C PRO A 145 -2.17 20.49 -2.02
N ALA A 146 -1.33 21.34 -2.57
CA ALA A 146 -0.48 20.99 -3.71
C ALA A 146 0.40 19.79 -3.35
N GLN A 147 0.45 18.78 -4.22
CA GLN A 147 1.37 17.65 -4.07
C GLN A 147 2.66 17.83 -4.89
N GLY A 148 2.67 18.74 -5.86
CA GLY A 148 3.86 19.06 -6.65
C GLY A 148 4.99 19.54 -5.73
N GLY A 149 6.12 18.82 -5.76
CA GLY A 149 7.29 19.08 -4.94
C GLY A 149 7.30 18.36 -3.58
N ASP A 150 6.15 17.84 -3.12
CA ASP A 150 6.07 16.93 -1.97
C ASP A 150 6.12 15.46 -2.41
N LEU A 151 5.48 15.16 -3.55
CA LEU A 151 5.54 13.87 -4.26
C LEU A 151 6.31 14.03 -5.57
N THR A 152 6.91 12.93 -6.03
CA THR A 152 7.44 12.80 -7.38
C THR A 152 6.32 12.71 -8.41
N ASP A 153 6.65 12.96 -9.68
CA ASP A 153 5.66 13.00 -10.76
C ASP A 153 5.04 11.61 -11.03
N ASP A 154 5.83 10.55 -10.92
CA ASP A 154 5.37 9.16 -10.99
C ASP A 154 4.52 8.76 -9.77
N GLU A 155 4.84 9.24 -8.56
CA GLU A 155 3.97 9.06 -7.38
C GLU A 155 2.62 9.77 -7.53
N ILE A 156 2.61 10.98 -8.11
CA ILE A 156 1.37 11.72 -8.42
C ILE A 156 0.53 10.95 -9.45
N LEU A 157 1.16 10.44 -10.52
CA LEU A 157 0.43 9.60 -11.48
C LEU A 157 -0.10 8.32 -10.81
N GLY A 158 0.73 7.65 -10.03
CA GLY A 158 0.34 6.44 -9.32
C GLY A 158 -0.88 6.65 -8.43
N VAL A 159 -0.87 7.69 -7.58
CA VAL A 159 -2.00 7.96 -6.68
C VAL A 159 -3.27 8.34 -7.45
N VAL A 160 -3.16 9.08 -8.55
CA VAL A 160 -4.31 9.38 -9.41
C VAL A 160 -4.87 8.12 -10.07
N CYS A 161 -4.01 7.22 -10.56
CA CYS A 161 -4.44 5.92 -11.08
C CYS A 161 -5.17 5.09 -9.99
N HIS A 162 -4.65 5.07 -8.76
CA HIS A 162 -5.30 4.39 -7.65
C HIS A 162 -6.66 5.02 -7.29
N GLU A 163 -6.73 6.36 -7.22
CA GLU A 163 -7.96 7.10 -6.97
C GLU A 163 -9.03 6.80 -8.03
N ARG A 164 -8.68 6.69 -9.31
CA ARG A 164 -9.62 6.43 -10.40
C ARG A 164 -10.06 4.97 -10.48
N TYR A 165 -9.10 4.05 -10.56
CA TYR A 165 -9.35 2.65 -10.93
C TYR A 165 -9.54 1.72 -9.72
N THR A 166 -9.05 2.11 -8.54
CA THR A 166 -9.26 1.31 -7.32
C THR A 166 -10.40 1.86 -6.47
N LEU A 167 -10.48 3.18 -6.31
CA LEU A 167 -11.46 3.82 -5.43
C LEU A 167 -12.66 4.39 -6.19
N GLY A 168 -12.40 5.02 -7.34
CA GLY A 168 -13.36 5.81 -8.10
C GLY A 168 -14.35 5.01 -8.93
N GLY A 169 -14.04 3.75 -9.22
CA GLY A 169 -14.91 2.84 -9.96
C GLY A 169 -14.76 2.89 -11.49
N ALA A 170 -13.67 3.46 -12.01
CA ALA A 170 -13.33 3.30 -13.42
C ALA A 170 -13.03 1.82 -13.71
N ASP A 171 -13.67 1.26 -14.73
CA ASP A 171 -13.47 -0.14 -15.12
C ASP A 171 -12.35 -0.25 -16.16
N PRO A 172 -11.15 -0.78 -15.82
CA PRO A 172 -10.01 -0.84 -16.72
C PRO A 172 -10.24 -1.73 -17.95
N ALA A 173 -11.28 -2.58 -17.94
CA ALA A 173 -11.63 -3.45 -19.07
C ALA A 173 -12.75 -2.88 -19.96
N SER A 174 -13.29 -1.71 -19.62
CA SER A 174 -14.39 -1.10 -20.37
C SER A 174 -13.87 -0.30 -21.57
N ASP A 175 -14.66 -0.24 -22.65
CA ASP A 175 -14.34 0.55 -23.86
C ASP A 175 -14.11 2.05 -23.54
N GLU A 176 -14.69 2.55 -22.45
CA GLU A 176 -14.55 3.94 -22.03
C GLU A 176 -13.18 4.23 -21.42
N TYR A 177 -12.61 3.31 -20.64
CA TYR A 177 -11.41 3.55 -19.85
C TYR A 177 -10.20 2.71 -20.27
N ILE A 178 -10.36 1.69 -21.11
CA ILE A 178 -9.26 0.77 -21.47
C ILE A 178 -8.06 1.52 -22.05
N THR A 179 -8.28 2.46 -22.95
CA THR A 179 -7.19 3.25 -23.56
C THR A 179 -6.51 4.17 -22.55
N GLU A 180 -7.27 4.84 -21.67
CA GLU A 180 -6.69 5.63 -20.57
C GLU A 180 -5.88 4.72 -19.65
N PHE A 181 -6.44 3.58 -19.25
CA PHE A 181 -5.81 2.63 -18.35
C PHE A 181 -4.50 2.07 -18.92
N GLU A 182 -4.51 1.63 -20.18
CA GLU A 182 -3.32 1.10 -20.87
C GLU A 182 -2.22 2.15 -20.98
N ASN A 183 -2.56 3.37 -21.38
CA ASN A 183 -1.59 4.43 -21.60
C ASN A 183 -1.02 5.02 -20.31
N TRP A 184 -1.78 5.05 -19.22
CA TRP A 184 -1.41 5.74 -17.99
C TRP A 184 -1.15 4.81 -16.80
N CYS A 185 -1.97 3.76 -16.62
CA CYS A 185 -2.14 3.08 -15.34
C CYS A 185 -1.82 1.56 -15.35
N THR A 186 -1.37 1.00 -16.48
CA THR A 186 -0.81 -0.35 -16.52
C THR A 186 0.64 -0.37 -16.03
N GLU A 187 1.16 -1.55 -15.68
CA GLU A 187 2.58 -1.73 -15.34
C GLU A 187 3.51 -1.37 -16.51
N ASP A 188 3.08 -1.69 -17.74
CA ASP A 188 3.81 -1.38 -18.98
C ASP A 188 3.43 -0.02 -19.58
N SER A 189 2.81 0.86 -18.79
CA SER A 189 2.33 2.19 -19.22
C SER A 189 3.50 3.02 -19.79
N PRO A 190 3.44 3.45 -21.06
CA PRO A 190 4.51 4.26 -21.65
C PRO A 190 4.65 5.62 -20.97
N ILE A 191 3.56 6.17 -20.45
CA ILE A 191 3.56 7.45 -19.74
C ILE A 191 4.19 7.28 -18.36
N PHE A 192 3.81 6.24 -17.62
CA PHE A 192 4.40 5.97 -16.30
C PHE A 192 5.90 5.72 -16.41
N ALA A 193 6.33 4.91 -17.39
CA ALA A 193 7.74 4.66 -17.65
C ALA A 193 8.51 5.96 -17.97
N ALA A 194 7.92 6.86 -18.77
CA ALA A 194 8.56 8.15 -19.07
C ALA A 194 8.77 9.00 -17.80
N LEU A 195 7.80 9.04 -16.89
CA LEU A 195 7.94 9.76 -15.62
C LEU A 195 9.00 9.14 -14.72
N GLU A 196 9.08 7.80 -14.65
CA GLU A 196 10.14 7.10 -13.91
C GLU A 196 11.55 7.38 -14.48
N GLU A 197 11.64 7.61 -15.79
CA GLU A 197 12.88 8.01 -16.47
C GLU A 197 13.24 9.49 -16.26
N GLY A 198 12.36 10.26 -15.62
CA GLY A 198 12.58 11.65 -15.22
C GLY A 198 12.01 12.69 -16.19
N VAL A 199 11.11 12.30 -17.09
CA VAL A 199 10.26 13.27 -17.81
C VAL A 199 9.38 13.97 -16.77
N ALA A 200 9.31 15.30 -16.85
CA ALA A 200 8.44 16.07 -15.98
C ALA A 200 6.97 15.86 -16.37
N LEU A 201 6.08 15.72 -15.39
CA LEU A 201 4.64 15.63 -15.61
C LEU A 201 4.10 16.82 -16.41
N ALA A 202 4.68 18.00 -16.20
CA ALA A 202 4.36 19.20 -16.96
C ALA A 202 4.60 19.04 -18.46
N ASP A 203 5.63 18.28 -18.86
CA ASP A 203 6.14 18.19 -20.23
C ASP A 203 5.74 16.90 -20.96
N VAL A 204 5.13 15.93 -20.26
CA VAL A 204 4.87 14.58 -20.79
C VAL A 204 4.06 14.55 -22.11
N HIS A 205 3.26 15.58 -22.34
CA HIS A 205 2.47 15.76 -23.55
C HIS A 205 3.30 16.11 -24.81
N ASP A 206 4.53 16.59 -24.64
CA ASP A 206 5.44 16.98 -25.72
C ASP A 206 6.43 15.87 -26.10
N GLU A 207 6.50 14.78 -25.34
CA GLU A 207 7.48 13.69 -25.53
C GLU A 207 7.18 12.79 -26.75
N GLY A 208 6.01 12.92 -27.36
CA GLY A 208 5.63 12.12 -28.53
C GLY A 208 5.53 10.63 -28.22
N LEU A 209 5.05 10.30 -27.02
CA LEU A 209 4.83 8.93 -26.56
C LEU A 209 3.81 8.21 -27.46
N VAL A 210 4.00 6.91 -27.61
CA VAL A 210 3.14 6.04 -28.41
C VAL A 210 2.53 4.94 -27.56
N ASP A 211 1.33 4.50 -27.95
CA ASP A 211 0.63 3.40 -27.30
C ASP A 211 1.23 2.03 -27.69
N ALA A 212 0.60 0.96 -27.20
CA ALA A 212 1.02 -0.42 -27.47
C ALA A 212 1.00 -0.79 -28.96
N ASP A 213 0.17 -0.12 -29.76
CA ASP A 213 0.06 -0.32 -31.21
C ASP A 213 1.02 0.59 -32.00
N GLY A 214 1.72 1.50 -31.33
CA GLY A 214 2.67 2.44 -31.91
C GLY A 214 2.01 3.72 -32.45
N GLU A 215 0.76 4.00 -32.09
CA GLU A 215 0.07 5.24 -32.45
C GLU A 215 0.34 6.33 -31.40
N PRO A 216 0.40 7.62 -31.80
CA PRO A 216 0.64 8.70 -30.86
C PRO A 216 -0.44 8.81 -29.78
N ILE A 217 -0.03 8.92 -28.52
CA ILE A 217 -0.95 9.14 -27.41
C ILE A 217 -1.36 10.61 -27.39
N ALA A 218 -2.65 10.88 -27.51
CA ALA A 218 -3.19 12.22 -27.33
C ALA A 218 -3.32 12.53 -25.83
N ILE A 219 -2.58 13.54 -25.37
CA ILE A 219 -2.56 13.99 -23.97
C ILE A 219 -3.04 15.44 -23.92
N ILE A 220 -3.98 15.76 -23.03
CA ILE A 220 -4.31 17.16 -22.73
C ILE A 220 -3.10 17.79 -22.03
N PRO A 221 -2.55 18.92 -22.51
CA PRO A 221 -1.37 19.54 -21.90
C PRO A 221 -1.54 19.76 -20.39
N ILE A 222 -0.73 19.09 -19.57
CA ILE A 222 -0.73 19.29 -18.11
C ILE A 222 -0.13 20.66 -17.82
N GLY A 223 1.10 20.90 -18.28
CA GLY A 223 1.77 22.20 -18.28
C GLY A 223 2.22 22.70 -16.90
N ASP A 224 2.95 23.82 -16.91
CA ASP A 224 3.55 24.44 -15.72
C ASP A 224 2.60 25.35 -14.92
N GLU A 225 1.36 25.53 -15.39
CA GLU A 225 0.40 26.42 -14.75
C GLU A 225 -0.98 25.76 -14.61
N PRO A 226 -1.74 26.07 -13.54
CA PRO A 226 -3.15 25.70 -13.45
C PRO A 226 -3.94 26.27 -14.63
N VAL A 227 -4.74 25.41 -15.27
CA VAL A 227 -5.70 25.82 -16.30
C VAL A 227 -7.10 25.32 -15.95
N ALA A 228 -8.11 25.91 -16.60
CA ALA A 228 -9.49 25.47 -16.44
C ALA A 228 -9.64 24.02 -16.90
N GLY A 229 -10.45 23.25 -16.18
CA GLY A 229 -10.72 21.86 -16.53
C GLY A 229 -11.55 21.72 -17.81
N SER A 230 -11.52 20.52 -18.37
CA SER A 230 -12.01 20.20 -19.70
C SER A 230 -13.35 19.46 -19.65
N PRO A 231 -14.25 19.67 -20.63
CA PRO A 231 -15.49 18.90 -20.73
C PRO A 231 -15.20 17.44 -21.13
N PRO A 232 -16.16 16.51 -20.94
CA PRO A 232 -16.02 15.14 -21.41
C PRO A 232 -15.88 15.07 -22.94
N GLY A 233 -15.18 14.05 -23.44
CA GLY A 233 -14.92 13.86 -24.87
C GLY A 233 -13.48 14.21 -25.25
N PRO A 234 -13.04 13.92 -26.49
CA PRO A 234 -11.64 14.02 -26.87
C PRO A 234 -11.06 15.43 -26.64
N PRO A 235 -9.74 15.57 -26.39
CA PRO A 235 -9.08 16.86 -26.29
C PRO A 235 -9.50 17.77 -27.45
N ALA A 236 -9.90 19.00 -27.14
CA ALA A 236 -10.17 19.99 -28.18
C ALA A 236 -8.86 20.25 -28.94
N GLY A 237 -8.81 19.82 -30.21
CA GLY A 237 -7.65 20.00 -31.08
C GLY A 237 -7.38 21.44 -31.50
#